data_AF-A0A1G2DBD5-F1
#
_entry.id   AF-A0A1G2DBD5-F1
#
_cell.length_a   1.000
_cell.length_b   1.000
_cell.length_c   1.000
_cell.angle_alpha   90.00
_cell.angle_beta   90.00
_cell.angle_gamma   90.00
#
_symmetry.space_group_name_H-M   'P 1'
#
loop_
_entity.id
_entity.type
_entity.pdbx_description
1 polymer ?
#
loop_
_entity_poly.entity_id
_entity_poly.type
_entity_poly.pdbx_seq_one_letter_code
_entity_poly.pdbx_strand_id
1 'polypeptide(L)'
;MDINTNMFKSLLSEEKRKMLFDVLVVLVLPGLFVVGYFFWSGDDDPALLSLMVPPEENREFGAKTKEALAKLGSIKMDAALFQDPAFLSLQEFKVDIDFDVPLGRSYPFTPPDALR
;
A
#
# COMPACT_ATOMS: atom_id res chain seq x y z
N MET A 1 48.39 -2.23 -33.88
CA MET A 1 48.06 -0.94 -34.51
C MET A 1 47.82 0.02 -33.35
N ASP A 2 48.91 0.61 -32.86
CA ASP A 2 48.89 1.36 -31.60
C ASP A 2 48.35 2.77 -31.83
N ILE A 3 47.17 3.04 -31.29
CA ILE A 3 46.57 4.37 -31.33
C ILE A 3 47.30 5.20 -30.27
N ASN A 4 48.21 6.06 -30.74
CA ASN A 4 48.99 6.96 -29.89
C ASN A 4 48.07 8.05 -29.28
N THR A 5 47.62 7.81 -28.05
CA THR A 5 46.74 8.69 -27.26
C THR A 5 47.41 10.00 -26.82
N ASN A 6 48.73 10.14 -27.02
CA ASN A 6 49.47 11.34 -26.61
C ASN A 6 49.35 12.50 -27.62
N MET A 7 48.89 12.26 -28.84
CA MET A 7 48.73 13.31 -29.86
C MET A 7 47.45 14.15 -29.66
N PHE A 8 46.39 13.55 -29.13
CA PHE A 8 45.14 14.26 -28.80
C PHE A 8 45.24 15.07 -27.50
N LYS A 9 46.26 14.80 -26.69
CA LYS A 9 46.43 15.41 -25.36
C LYS A 9 46.89 16.87 -25.42
N SER A 10 47.50 17.31 -26.53
CA SER A 10 48.05 18.67 -26.69
C SER A 10 47.17 19.65 -27.48
N LEU A 11 46.01 19.22 -28.01
CA LEU A 11 45.16 20.05 -28.87
C LEU A 11 43.95 20.70 -28.16
N LEU A 12 43.75 20.43 -26.88
CA LEU A 12 42.68 21.03 -26.08
C LEU A 12 43.29 21.88 -24.96
N SER A 13 42.95 23.17 -24.96
CA SER A 13 43.28 24.09 -23.86
C SER A 13 42.84 23.49 -22.53
N GLU A 14 43.61 23.74 -21.46
CA GLU A 14 43.34 23.23 -20.11
C GLU A 14 41.88 23.48 -19.67
N GLU A 15 41.30 24.60 -20.08
CA GLU A 15 39.89 24.94 -19.83
C GLU A 15 38.90 24.01 -20.54
N LYS A 16 39.15 23.68 -21.82
CA LYS A 16 38.27 22.76 -22.57
C LYS A 16 38.41 21.33 -22.08
N ARG A 17 39.59 20.94 -21.61
CA ARG A 17 39.80 19.63 -20.95
C ARG A 17 39.04 19.56 -19.64
N LYS A 18 39.08 20.61 -18.81
CA LYS A 18 38.29 20.68 -17.56
C LYS A 18 36.80 20.58 -17.86
N MET A 19 36.30 21.32 -18.86
CA MET A 19 34.89 21.27 -19.25
C MET A 19 34.47 19.88 -19.78
N LEU A 20 35.31 19.24 -20.60
CA LEU A 20 35.04 17.87 -21.08
C LEU A 20 35.05 16.84 -19.95
N PHE A 21 35.99 16.96 -19.01
CA PHE A 21 36.02 16.10 -17.82
C PHE A 21 34.80 16.32 -16.94
N ASP A 22 34.36 17.56 -16.74
CA ASP A 22 33.21 17.89 -15.92
C ASP A 22 31.91 17.33 -16.54
N VAL A 23 31.73 17.49 -17.85
CA VAL A 23 30.60 16.90 -18.60
C VAL A 23 30.63 15.36 -18.51
N LEU A 24 31.82 14.76 -18.65
CA LEU A 24 31.97 13.30 -18.56
C LEU A 24 31.64 12.80 -17.15
N VAL A 25 32.07 13.51 -16.11
CA VAL A 25 31.76 13.17 -14.72
C VAL A 25 30.26 13.29 -14.46
N VAL A 26 29.61 14.39 -14.87
CA VAL A 26 28.15 14.57 -14.70
C VAL A 26 27.35 13.49 -15.42
N LEU A 27 27.84 12.95 -16.54
CA LEU A 27 27.16 11.89 -17.27
C LEU A 27 27.41 10.49 -16.67
N VAL A 28 28.65 10.21 -16.26
CA VAL A 28 29.09 8.87 -15.85
C VAL A 28 28.80 8.58 -14.38
N LEU A 29 28.89 9.60 -13.51
CA LEU A 29 28.73 9.45 -12.06
C LEU A 29 27.30 9.02 -11.67
N PRO A 30 26.20 9.55 -12.26
CA PRO A 30 24.85 9.05 -12.00
C PRO A 30 24.67 7.61 -12.47
N GLY A 31 25.25 7.25 -13.62
CA GLY A 31 25.20 5.88 -14.14
C GLY A 31 25.89 4.88 -13.21
N LEU A 32 27.08 5.23 -12.73
CA LEU A 32 27.79 4.45 -11.72
C LEU A 32 27.03 4.36 -10.40
N PHE A 33 26.35 5.43 -9.98
CA PHE A 33 25.55 5.43 -8.76
C PHE A 33 24.34 4.51 -8.88
N VAL A 34 23.64 4.52 -10.02
CA VAL A 34 22.50 3.64 -10.29
C VAL A 34 22.95 2.19 -10.36
N VAL A 35 24.00 1.89 -11.14
CA VAL A 35 24.53 0.52 -11.24
C VAL A 35 25.05 0.04 -9.90
N GLY A 36 25.79 0.88 -9.17
CA GLY A 36 26.28 0.58 -7.82
C GLY A 36 25.13 0.35 -6.83
N TYR A 37 24.07 1.15 -6.89
CA TYR A 37 22.88 0.97 -6.07
C TYR A 37 22.17 -0.35 -6.39
N PHE A 38 22.01 -0.70 -7.66
CA PHE A 38 21.39 -1.98 -8.05
C PHE A 38 22.23 -3.20 -7.68
N PHE A 39 23.56 -3.11 -7.72
CA PHE A 39 24.45 -4.20 -7.30
C PHE A 39 24.64 -4.28 -5.78
N TRP A 40 24.54 -3.16 -5.06
CA TRP A 40 24.65 -3.11 -3.60
C TRP A 40 23.32 -3.43 -2.92
N SER A 41 22.19 -3.03 -3.48
CA SER A 41 20.84 -3.35 -2.97
C SER A 41 20.44 -4.80 -3.28
N GLY A 42 21.36 -5.74 -3.07
CA GLY A 42 21.04 -7.15 -3.04
C GLY A 42 20.29 -7.47 -1.75
N ASP A 43 19.03 -7.87 -1.89
CA ASP A 43 18.15 -8.50 -0.90
C ASP A 43 18.40 -8.12 0.57
N ASP A 44 18.42 -6.82 0.86
CA ASP A 44 17.98 -6.37 2.18
C ASP A 44 16.45 -6.50 2.20
N ASP A 45 15.97 -7.75 2.22
CA ASP A 45 14.65 -8.05 2.75
C ASP A 45 14.59 -7.34 4.09
N PRO A 46 13.74 -6.31 4.27
CA PRO A 46 13.65 -5.66 5.56
C PRO A 46 13.29 -6.78 6.53
N ALA A 47 14.07 -6.96 7.59
CA ALA A 47 13.87 -8.05 8.55
C ALA A 47 12.45 -8.09 9.16
N LEU A 48 11.65 -7.04 8.92
CA LEU A 48 10.22 -6.92 9.23
C LEU A 48 9.28 -7.60 8.21
N LEU A 49 9.69 -7.85 6.96
CA LEU A 49 8.95 -8.62 5.95
C LEU A 49 9.22 -10.12 6.01
N SER A 50 10.33 -10.56 6.63
CA SER A 50 10.59 -12.00 6.86
C SER A 50 9.60 -12.66 7.82
N LEU A 51 8.80 -11.87 8.56
CA LEU A 51 7.69 -12.37 9.38
C LEU A 51 6.36 -12.49 8.61
N MET A 52 6.29 -11.97 7.37
CA MET A 52 5.16 -12.25 6.50
C MET A 52 5.38 -13.59 5.82
N VAL A 53 4.43 -14.49 6.09
CA VAL A 53 4.18 -15.75 5.41
C VAL A 53 4.61 -15.69 3.93
N PRO A 54 5.28 -16.74 3.40
CA PRO A 54 5.85 -16.74 2.05
C PRO A 54 4.91 -16.15 0.99
N PRO A 55 5.44 -15.37 0.03
CA PRO A 55 4.63 -14.58 -0.90
C PRO A 55 3.66 -15.40 -1.77
N GLU A 56 3.89 -16.71 -1.90
CA GLU A 56 2.99 -17.63 -2.60
C GLU A 56 1.65 -17.85 -1.85
N GLU A 57 1.66 -17.88 -0.51
CA GLU A 57 0.44 -18.10 0.28
C GLU A 57 -0.46 -16.86 0.27
N ASN A 58 0.13 -15.67 0.33
CA ASN A 58 -0.59 -14.39 0.36
C ASN A 58 -1.23 -13.99 -0.99
N ARG A 59 -0.74 -14.51 -2.12
CA ARG A 59 -1.37 -14.28 -3.43
C ARG A 59 -2.74 -14.95 -3.51
N GLU A 60 -2.89 -16.15 -2.95
CA GLU A 60 -4.19 -16.82 -2.90
C GLU A 60 -5.19 -16.09 -2.00
N PHE A 61 -4.76 -15.65 -0.82
CA PHE A 61 -5.64 -14.88 0.08
C PHE A 61 -6.01 -13.52 -0.50
N GLY A 62 -5.08 -12.82 -1.17
CA GLY A 62 -5.34 -11.56 -1.86
C GLY A 62 -6.32 -11.71 -3.02
N ALA A 63 -6.21 -12.78 -3.81
CA ALA A 63 -7.14 -13.08 -4.89
C ALA A 63 -8.54 -13.44 -4.37
N LYS A 64 -8.64 -14.32 -3.36
CA LYS A 64 -9.91 -14.71 -2.71
C LYS A 64 -10.61 -13.52 -2.06
N THR A 65 -9.86 -12.60 -1.45
CA THR A 65 -10.42 -11.39 -0.82
C THR A 65 -10.95 -10.41 -1.88
N LYS A 66 -10.23 -10.22 -2.99
CA LYS A 66 -10.71 -9.39 -4.12
C LYS A 66 -11.95 -9.97 -4.76
N GLU A 67 -12.01 -11.29 -4.93
CA GLU A 67 -13.19 -11.98 -5.47
C GLU A 67 -14.40 -11.83 -4.54
N ALA A 68 -14.20 -12.04 -3.23
CA ALA A 68 -15.26 -11.85 -2.24
C ALA A 68 -15.77 -10.40 -2.21
N LEU A 69 -14.87 -9.41 -2.32
CA LEU A 69 -15.23 -8.00 -2.34
C LEU A 69 -15.97 -7.61 -3.63
N ALA A 70 -15.54 -8.13 -4.78
CA ALA A 70 -16.25 -7.95 -6.04
C ALA A 70 -17.66 -8.58 -5.97
N LYS A 71 -17.79 -9.76 -5.35
CA LYS A 71 -19.07 -10.42 -5.12
C LYS A 71 -19.98 -9.59 -4.21
N LEU A 72 -19.47 -9.05 -3.10
CA LEU A 72 -20.21 -8.15 -2.22
C LEU A 72 -20.67 -6.87 -2.94
N GLY A 73 -19.79 -6.24 -3.72
CA GLY A 73 -20.16 -5.05 -4.52
C GLY A 73 -21.17 -5.36 -5.64
N SER A 74 -21.24 -6.61 -6.10
CA SER A 74 -22.21 -7.05 -7.11
C SER A 74 -23.61 -7.30 -6.53
N ILE A 75 -23.75 -7.41 -5.20
CA ILE A 75 -25.06 -7.55 -4.55
C ILE A 75 -25.78 -6.21 -4.65
N LYS A 76 -26.70 -6.12 -5.61
CA LYS A 76 -27.64 -5.01 -5.71
C LYS A 76 -28.89 -5.37 -4.92
N MET A 77 -29.28 -4.49 -4.01
CA MET A 77 -30.57 -4.61 -3.34
C MET A 77 -31.67 -4.39 -4.38
N ASP A 78 -32.54 -5.38 -4.57
CA ASP A 78 -33.73 -5.21 -5.41
C ASP A 78 -34.73 -4.33 -4.67
N ALA A 79 -34.83 -3.07 -5.10
CA ALA A 79 -35.76 -2.11 -4.49
C ALA A 79 -37.23 -2.42 -4.83
N ALA A 80 -37.51 -3.30 -5.80
CA ALA A 80 -38.87 -3.74 -6.10
C ALA A 80 -39.48 -4.55 -4.95
N LEU A 81 -38.65 -5.18 -4.11
CA LEU A 81 -39.12 -5.90 -2.92
C LEU A 81 -39.87 -4.98 -1.94
N PHE A 82 -39.52 -3.70 -1.88
CA PHE A 82 -40.20 -2.71 -1.04
C PHE A 82 -41.55 -2.24 -1.62
N GLN A 83 -41.86 -2.59 -2.87
CA GLN A 83 -43.12 -2.28 -3.54
C GLN A 83 -44.09 -3.47 -3.51
N ASP A 84 -43.65 -4.63 -3.01
CA ASP A 84 -44.51 -5.81 -2.87
C ASP A 84 -45.64 -5.53 -1.87
N PRO A 85 -46.92 -5.78 -2.22
CA PRO A 85 -48.04 -5.67 -1.29
C PRO A 85 -47.83 -6.45 0.02
N ALA A 86 -47.12 -7.58 -0.01
CA ALA A 86 -46.76 -8.34 1.18
C ALA A 86 -45.80 -7.56 2.09
N PHE A 87 -44.79 -6.90 1.52
CA PHE A 87 -43.88 -6.03 2.28
C PHE A 87 -44.61 -4.82 2.88
N LEU A 88 -45.49 -4.19 2.11
CA LEU A 88 -46.31 -3.06 2.58
C LEU A 88 -47.34 -3.48 3.64
N SER A 89 -47.71 -4.76 3.71
CA SER A 89 -48.60 -5.31 4.72
C SER A 89 -47.90 -5.61 6.05
N LEU A 90 -46.56 -5.56 6.10
CA LEU A 90 -45.82 -5.74 7.34
C LEU A 90 -46.11 -4.59 8.27
N GLN A 91 -46.87 -4.88 9.32
CA GLN A 91 -47.16 -3.93 10.37
C GLN A 91 -45.86 -3.66 11.15
N GLU A 92 -45.52 -2.40 11.33
CA GLU A 92 -44.34 -2.01 12.11
C GLU A 92 -44.56 -2.44 13.57
N PHE A 93 -43.83 -3.46 14.01
CA PHE A 93 -43.84 -3.90 15.40
C PHE A 93 -43.04 -2.90 16.23
N LYS A 94 -43.65 -1.76 16.52
CA LYS A 94 -43.13 -0.85 17.54
C LYS A 94 -43.40 -1.48 18.90
N VAL A 95 -42.35 -2.02 19.50
CA VAL A 95 -42.33 -2.22 20.93
C VAL A 95 -41.85 -0.89 21.50
N ASP A 96 -42.74 -0.18 22.19
CA ASP A 96 -42.33 0.94 23.03
C ASP A 96 -41.38 0.37 24.10
N ILE A 97 -40.10 0.74 23.99
CA ILE A 97 -39.12 0.38 24.99
C ILE A 97 -39.39 1.30 26.17
N ASP A 98 -40.02 0.77 27.21
CA ASP A 98 -40.11 1.46 28.49
C ASP A 98 -38.68 1.81 28.95
N PHE A 99 -38.37 3.11 28.96
CA PHE A 99 -37.08 3.61 29.46
C PHE A 99 -36.90 3.38 30.97
N ASP A 100 -37.97 2.98 31.66
CA ASP A 100 -37.98 2.59 33.07
C ASP A 100 -37.51 1.15 33.31
N VAL A 101 -37.21 0.37 32.26
CA VAL A 101 -36.56 -0.94 32.43
C VAL A 101 -35.10 -0.71 32.83
N PRO A 102 -34.64 -1.19 34.00
CA PRO A 102 -33.27 -0.99 34.44
C PRO A 102 -32.30 -1.56 33.39
N LEU A 103 -31.39 -0.72 32.91
CA LEU A 103 -30.37 -1.02 31.89
C LEU A 103 -29.46 -2.17 32.35
N GLY A 104 -29.89 -3.40 32.15
CA GLY A 104 -29.10 -4.62 32.30
C GLY A 104 -28.35 -4.76 33.65
N ARG A 105 -27.34 -5.64 33.64
CA ARG A 105 -26.37 -5.72 34.73
C ARG A 105 -25.31 -4.66 34.50
N SER A 106 -24.87 -4.00 35.57
CA SER A 106 -23.71 -3.10 35.51
C SER A 106 -22.52 -3.83 34.87
N TYR A 107 -21.86 -3.17 33.92
CA TYR A 107 -20.77 -3.76 33.15
C TYR A 107 -19.58 -4.01 34.09
N PRO A 108 -19.08 -5.26 34.21
CA PRO A 108 -18.14 -5.66 35.26
C PRO A 108 -16.73 -5.05 35.09
N PHE A 109 -16.48 -4.37 33.98
CA PHE A 109 -15.23 -3.65 33.72
C PHE A 109 -15.41 -2.12 33.76
N THR A 110 -16.55 -1.63 34.28
CA THR A 110 -16.74 -0.19 34.48
C THR A 110 -15.79 0.28 35.58
N PRO A 111 -14.92 1.27 35.31
CA PRO A 111 -14.05 1.83 36.34
C PRO A 111 -14.89 2.39 37.49
N PRO A 112 -14.43 2.29 38.76
CA PRO A 112 -15.17 2.78 39.92
C PRO A 112 -15.56 4.26 39.83
N ASP A 113 -14.82 5.04 39.04
CA ASP A 113 -15.00 6.50 38.91
C ASP A 113 -16.06 6.92 37.88
N ALA A 114 -16.60 5.99 37.08
CA ALA A 114 -17.55 6.32 36.00
C ALA A 114 -19.03 6.38 36.46
N LEU A 115 -19.30 6.21 37.75
CA LEU A 115 -20.65 6.20 38.35
C LEU A 115 -20.91 7.39 39.29
N ARG A 116 -20.19 8.50 39.15
CA ARG A 116 -20.39 9.73 39.92
C ARG A 116 -21.25 10.75 39.20
#